data_AF-A0A0L0F5P0-F1
#
_entry.id   AF-A0A0L0F5P0-F1
#
_cell.length_a   1.000
_cell.length_b   1.000
_cell.length_c   1.000
_cell.angle_alpha   90.00
_cell.angle_beta   90.00
_cell.angle_gamma   90.00
#
_symmetry.space_group_name_H-M   'P 1'
#
loop_
_entity.id
_entity.type
_entity.pdbx_description
1 polymer ?
#
loop_
_entity_poly.entity_id
_entity_poly.type
_entity_poly.pdbx_seq_one_letter_code
_entity_poly.pdbx_strand_id
1 'polypeptide(L)' 'PFWLNPRQVQVVPVGKGFNEYGEKVRAALHKAGFHADCDDGPNTLPKKVRNAQIAQYNFIL' A
#
# COMPACT_ATOMS: atom_id res chain seq x y z
N PRO A 1 2.40 1.48 -16.92
CA PRO A 1 3.82 1.58 -16.50
C PRO A 1 3.92 2.41 -15.20
N PHE A 2 4.93 2.17 -14.36
CA PHE A 2 4.98 2.74 -13.00
C PHE A 2 4.86 4.28 -12.95
N TRP A 3 5.57 4.99 -13.83
CA TRP A 3 5.58 6.46 -13.87
C TRP A 3 4.25 7.10 -14.32
N LEU A 4 3.39 6.35 -15.01
CA LEU A 4 2.10 6.84 -15.50
C LEU A 4 0.91 6.27 -14.71
N ASN A 5 1.15 5.25 -13.89
CA ASN A 5 0.08 4.60 -13.16
C ASN A 5 -0.37 5.52 -12.00
N PRO A 6 -1.67 5.89 -11.92
CA PRO A 6 -2.16 6.69 -10.82
C PRO A 6 -2.07 5.98 -9.47
N ARG A 7 -1.94 4.65 -9.44
CA ARG A 7 -1.79 3.81 -8.24
C ARG A 7 -0.43 3.13 -8.23
N GLN A 8 0.57 3.80 -7.66
CA GLN A 8 1.95 3.35 -7.77
C GLN A 8 2.28 2.25 -6.76
N VAL A 9 2.03 2.50 -5.48
CA VAL A 9 2.40 1.60 -4.38
C VAL A 9 1.24 1.42 -3.39
N GLN A 10 1.03 0.20 -2.93
CA GLN A 10 0.12 -0.12 -1.81
C GLN A 10 0.95 -0.67 -0.64
N VAL A 11 0.79 -0.09 0.55
CA VAL A 11 1.35 -0.60 1.80
C VAL A 11 0.31 -1.47 2.51
N VAL A 12 0.69 -2.68 2.90
CA VAL A 12 -0.17 -3.70 3.50
C VAL A 12 0.46 -4.17 4.82
N PRO A 13 0.07 -3.58 5.97
CA PRO A 13 0.52 -4.04 7.26
C PRO A 13 0.10 -5.49 7.53
N VAL A 14 1.03 -6.30 8.05
CA VAL A 14 0.83 -7.72 8.37
C VAL A 14 -0.20 -7.92 9.50
N GLY A 15 -0.37 -6.91 10.36
CA GLY A 15 -1.36 -6.93 11.43
C GLY A 15 -1.49 -5.57 12.11
N LYS A 16 -2.49 -5.45 13.00
CA LYS A 16 -2.87 -4.18 13.64
C LYS A 16 -1.73 -3.46 14.37
N GLY A 17 -0.79 -4.21 14.95
CA GLY A 17 0.38 -3.63 15.63
C GLY A 17 1.33 -2.88 14.70
N PHE A 18 1.24 -3.10 13.39
CA PHE A 18 2.09 -2.45 12.39
C PHE A 18 1.37 -1.36 11.60
N ASN A 19 0.09 -1.08 11.89
CA ASN A 19 -0.69 -0.09 11.13
C ASN A 19 -0.06 1.31 11.21
N GLU A 20 0.39 1.72 12.40
CA GLU A 20 1.05 3.03 12.58
C GLU A 20 2.37 3.09 11.79
N TYR A 21 3.11 1.99 11.73
CA TYR A 21 4.33 1.91 10.93
C TYR A 21 4.03 1.94 9.42
N GLY A 22 2.99 1.23 8.98
CA GLY A 22 2.52 1.27 7.59
C GLY A 22 2.17 2.68 7.13
N GLU A 23 1.49 3.46 7.97
CA GLU A 23 1.20 4.87 7.70
C GLU A 23 2.47 5.73 7.61
N LYS A 24 3.49 5.47 8.45
CA LYS A 24 4.79 6.16 8.34
C LYS A 24 5.47 5.85 7.01
N VAL A 25 5.44 4.60 6.55
CA VAL A 25 5.99 4.21 5.24
C VAL A 25 5.23 4.88 4.10
N ARG A 26 3.89 4.87 4.16
CA ARG A 26 3.04 5.57 3.18
C ARG A 26 3.36 7.06 3.11
N ALA A 27 3.49 7.72 4.27
CA ALA A 27 3.84 9.14 4.35
C ALA A 27 5.24 9.43 3.78
N ALA A 28 6.22 8.56 4.04
CA ALA A 28 7.56 8.69 3.47
C ALA A 28 7.55 8.57 1.94
N LEU A 29 6.80 7.61 1.38
CA LEU A 29 6.64 7.44 -0.07
C LEU A 29 5.93 8.64 -0.70
N HIS A 30 4.89 9.15 -0.07
CA HIS A 30 4.20 10.36 -0.51
C HIS A 30 5.13 11.58 -0.51
N LYS A 31 5.94 11.75 0.54
CA LYS A 31 6.91 12.83 0.63
C LYS A 31 8.00 12.73 -0.44
N ALA A 32 8.33 11.51 -0.88
CA ALA A 32 9.25 11.26 -1.99
C ALA A 32 8.63 11.51 -3.38
N GLY A 33 7.34 11.88 -3.46
CA GLY A 33 6.64 12.20 -4.70
C GLY A 33 5.94 11.01 -5.37
N PHE A 34 5.86 9.85 -4.68
CA PHE A 34 5.11 8.69 -5.19
C PHE A 34 3.67 8.69 -4.68
N HIS A 35 2.76 8.13 -5.47
CA HIS A 35 1.40 7.85 -5.02
C HIS A 35 1.38 6.53 -4.21
N ALA A 36 1.14 6.63 -2.91
CA ALA A 36 1.15 5.49 -2.02
C ALA A 36 -0.08 5.45 -1.11
N ASP A 37 -0.75 4.31 -1.09
CA ASP A 37 -1.90 4.04 -0.24
C ASP A 37 -1.53 3.03 0.85
N CYS A 38 -2.27 3.01 1.97
CA CYS A 38 -2.09 2.04 3.05
C CYS A 38 -3.42 1.31 3.32
N ASP A 39 -3.42 -0.02 3.29
CA ASP A 39 -4.58 -0.85 3.66
C ASP A 39 -4.44 -1.36 5.09
N ASP A 40 -4.86 -0.55 6.04
CA ASP A 40 -4.89 -0.85 7.48
C ASP A 40 -6.17 -1.61 7.91
N GLY A 41 -7.01 -2.03 6.94
CA GLY A 41 -8.30 -2.66 7.18
C GLY A 41 -8.22 -4.03 7.88
N PRO A 42 -9.37 -4.59 8.33
CA PRO A 42 -9.43 -5.84 9.07
C PRO A 42 -9.27 -7.10 8.22
N ASN A 43 -9.08 -6.96 6.90
CA ASN A 43 -8.94 -8.09 5.99
C ASN A 43 -7.66 -8.90 6.27
N THR A 44 -7.67 -10.19 5.92
CA THR A 44 -6.46 -11.03 5.99
C THR A 44 -5.43 -10.58 4.96
N LEU A 45 -4.14 -10.77 5.26
CA LEU A 45 -3.04 -10.35 4.37
C LEU A 45 -3.19 -10.86 2.92
N PRO A 46 -3.52 -12.15 2.67
CA PRO A 46 -3.76 -12.62 1.30
C PRO A 46 -4.90 -11.88 0.58
N LYS A 47 -5.95 -11.50 1.32
CA LYS A 47 -7.07 -10.74 0.76
C LYS A 47 -6.67 -9.31 0.41
N LYS A 48 -5.86 -8.66 1.25
CA LYS A 48 -5.31 -7.32 0.98
C LYS A 48 -4.41 -7.32 -0.25
N VAL A 49 -3.48 -8.28 -0.34
CA VAL A 49 -2.60 -8.45 -1.51
C VAL A 49 -3.41 -8.66 -2.78
N ARG A 50 -4.41 -9.55 -2.74
CA ARG A 50 -5.30 -9.78 -3.89
C ARG A 50 -6.06 -8.52 -4.31
N ASN A 51 -6.61 -7.77 -3.35
CA ASN A 51 -7.32 -6.53 -3.63
C ASN A 51 -6.41 -5.49 -4.30
N ALA A 52 -5.17 -5.35 -3.83
CA ALA A 52 -4.18 -4.46 -4.42
C ALA A 52 -3.79 -4.88 -5.84
N GLN A 53 -3.64 -6.18 -6.10
CA GLN A 53 -3.39 -6.70 -7.46
C GLN A 53 -4.57 -6.41 -8.40
N ILE A 54 -5.81 -6.61 -7.93
CA ILE A 54 -7.02 -6.29 -8.70
C ILE A 54 -7.12 -4.80 -8.99
N ALA A 55 -6.75 -3.96 -8.02
CA ALA A 55 -6.69 -2.50 -8.18
C ALA A 55 -5.49 -2.03 -9.04
N GLN A 56 -4.69 -2.95 -9.58
CA GLN A 56 -3.58 -2.68 -10.50
C GLN A 56 -2.48 -1.79 -9.91
N TYR A 57 -2.18 -1.94 -8.62
CA TYR A 57 -0.96 -1.36 -8.05
C TYR A 57 0.28 -2.04 -8.66
N ASN A 58 1.33 -1.26 -8.91
CA ASN A 58 2.57 -1.83 -9.45
C ASN A 58 3.36 -2.58 -8.37
N PHE A 59 3.36 -2.05 -7.14
CA PHE A 59 4.07 -2.64 -6.00
C PHE A 59 3.16 -2.74 -4.78
N ILE A 60 3.33 -3.83 -4.05
CA ILE A 60 2.63 -4.12 -2.79
C ILE A 60 3.72 -4.38 -1.76
N LEU A 61 3.75 -3.57 -0.69
CA LEU A 61 4.75 -3.55 0.37
C LEU A 61 4.16 -4.01 1.70
#